data_AF-A0A4R9PCY2-F1
#
_entry.id   AF-A0A4R9PCY2-F1
#
_cell.length_a   1.000
_cell.length_b   1.000
_cell.length_c   1.000
_cell.angle_alpha   90.00
_cell.angle_beta   90.00
_cell.angle_gamma   90.00
#
_symmetry.space_group_name_H-M   'P 1'
#
loop_
_entity.id
_entity.type
_entity.pdbx_description
1 polymer ?
#
loop_
_entity_poly.entity_id
_entity_poly.type
_entity_poly.pdbx_seq_one_letter_code
_entity_poly.pdbx_strand_id
1 'polypeptide(L)'
;MAANGALYPQRRVFGRYVESYLQPFLFGKVIRHVRSAVASVELSGQGYILILADGRTLAADALVIAATHPPPALPSALRSVAAAARLVANPYDLGGL
;
A
#
# COMPACT_ATOMS: atom_id res chain seq x y z
N MET A 1 9.49 25.11 -20.38
CA MET A 1 8.55 25.41 -19.27
C MET A 1 7.32 24.55 -19.44
N ALA A 2 7.01 23.66 -18.50
CA ALA A 2 5.77 22.89 -18.53
C ALA A 2 4.63 23.73 -17.94
N ALA A 3 3.92 24.45 -18.81
CA ALA A 3 2.91 25.45 -18.46
C ALA A 3 1.49 24.87 -18.22
N ASN A 4 1.32 23.54 -18.22
CA ASN A 4 0.00 22.87 -18.25
C ASN A 4 -0.23 21.87 -17.10
N GLY A 5 0.47 22.01 -15.96
CA GLY A 5 0.34 21.07 -14.84
C GLY A 5 1.03 19.71 -15.06
N ALA A 6 1.74 19.50 -16.18
CA ALA A 6 2.46 18.27 -16.47
C ALA A 6 3.63 17.96 -15.50
N LEU A 7 4.04 18.92 -14.67
CA LEU A 7 5.04 18.71 -13.63
C LEU A 7 4.52 17.86 -12.46
N TYR A 8 3.19 17.82 -12.26
CA TYR A 8 2.56 17.10 -11.16
C TYR A 8 1.55 16.11 -11.73
N PRO A 9 2.01 14.94 -12.23
CA PRO A 9 1.13 13.97 -12.85
C PRO A 9 0.09 13.46 -11.84
N GLN A 10 -1.12 13.20 -12.33
CA GLN A 10 -2.15 12.53 -11.54
C GLN A 10 -1.60 11.22 -10.98
N ARG A 11 -2.02 10.84 -9.76
CA ARG A 11 -1.62 9.58 -9.10
C ARG A 11 -1.75 8.34 -10.00
N ARG A 12 -2.79 8.30 -10.84
CA ARG A 12 -3.02 7.21 -11.82
C ARG A 12 -1.94 7.14 -12.90
N VAL A 13 -1.40 8.28 -13.36
CA VAL A 13 -0.31 8.33 -14.35
C VAL A 13 0.98 7.81 -13.72
N PHE A 14 1.29 8.24 -12.49
CA PHE A 14 2.43 7.72 -11.74
C PHE A 14 2.31 6.20 -11.49
N GLY A 15 1.11 5.71 -11.15
CA GLY A 15 0.86 4.28 -10.98
C GLY A 15 1.18 3.46 -12.24
N ARG A 16 0.75 3.92 -13.42
CA ARG A 16 1.10 3.28 -14.71
C ARG A 16 2.59 3.31 -15.00
N TYR A 17 3.28 4.41 -14.66
CA TYR A 17 4.72 4.50 -14.78
C TYR A 17 5.39 3.41 -13.93
N VAL A 18 5.05 3.30 -12.64
CA VAL A 18 5.62 2.26 -11.76
C VAL A 18 5.30 0.85 -12.26
N GLU A 19 4.06 0.60 -12.66
CA GLU A 19 3.65 -0.70 -13.25
C GLU A 19 4.53 -1.06 -14.45
N SER A 20 4.72 -0.12 -15.39
CA SER A 20 5.51 -0.34 -16.60
C SER A 20 6.97 -0.71 -16.27
N TYR A 21 7.55 -0.12 -15.22
CA TYR A 21 8.88 -0.47 -14.73
C TYR A 21 8.93 -1.88 -14.12
N LEU A 22 7.85 -2.34 -13.48
CA LEU A 22 7.80 -3.67 -12.85
C LEU A 22 7.47 -4.79 -13.85
N GLN A 23 6.79 -4.49 -14.96
CA GLN A 23 6.33 -5.48 -15.95
C GLN A 23 7.42 -6.50 -16.37
N PRO A 24 8.65 -6.10 -16.75
CA PRO A 24 9.67 -7.07 -17.16
C PRO A 24 10.03 -8.10 -16.08
N PHE A 25 10.04 -7.67 -14.81
CA PHE A 25 10.37 -8.53 -13.67
C PHE A 25 9.21 -9.46 -13.30
N LEU A 26 7.96 -9.01 -13.51
CA LEU A 26 6.76 -9.83 -13.35
C LEU A 26 6.70 -10.91 -14.45
N PHE A 27 6.92 -10.54 -15.71
CA PHE A 27 6.97 -11.48 -16.84
C PHE A 27 8.11 -12.49 -16.69
N GLY A 28 9.29 -12.01 -16.30
CA GLY A 28 10.46 -12.87 -16.01
C GLY A 28 10.33 -13.68 -14.72
N LYS A 29 9.23 -13.55 -13.97
CA LYS A 29 8.98 -14.20 -12.67
C LYS A 29 10.06 -13.97 -11.61
N VAL A 30 10.85 -12.91 -11.76
CA VAL A 30 11.81 -12.43 -10.75
C VAL A 30 11.06 -11.84 -9.56
N ILE A 31 9.92 -11.19 -9.82
CA ILE A 31 9.00 -10.68 -8.80
C ILE A 31 7.68 -11.44 -8.88
N ARG A 32 7.18 -11.86 -7.71
CA ARG A 32 5.83 -12.40 -7.55
C ARG A 32 5.00 -11.45 -6.69
N HIS A 33 3.97 -10.85 -7.28
CA HIS A 33 3.03 -10.02 -6.55
C HIS A 33 1.95 -10.89 -5.90
N VAL A 34 1.94 -10.94 -4.57
CA VAL A 34 0.91 -11.65 -3.79
C VAL A 34 -0.11 -10.62 -3.30
N ARG A 35 -1.33 -10.68 -3.84
CA ARG A 35 -2.42 -9.76 -3.48
C ARG A 35 -3.13 -10.20 -2.19
N SER A 36 -2.41 -10.16 -1.08
CA SER A 36 -2.96 -10.34 0.27
C SER A 36 -2.19 -9.48 1.26
N ALA A 37 -2.86 -9.02 2.31
CA ALA A 37 -2.17 -8.45 3.45
C ALA A 37 -1.37 -9.53 4.18
N VAL A 38 -0.23 -9.14 4.75
CA VAL A 38 0.50 -9.92 5.75
C VAL A 38 -0.11 -9.58 7.11
N ALA A 39 -0.70 -10.56 7.78
CA ALA A 39 -1.37 -10.39 9.07
C ALA A 39 -0.38 -10.46 10.23
N SER A 40 0.59 -11.37 10.16
CA SER A 40 1.67 -11.51 11.14
C SER A 40 2.91 -12.14 10.51
N VAL A 41 4.03 -12.04 11.24
CA VAL A 41 5.30 -12.66 10.86
C VAL A 41 5.89 -13.33 12.09
N GLU A 42 6.39 -14.53 11.91
CA GLU A 42 7.11 -15.30 12.92
C GLU A 42 8.55 -15.56 12.47
N LEU A 43 9.49 -15.51 13.42
CA LEU A 43 10.86 -15.98 13.19
C LEU A 43 10.87 -17.50 13.15
N SER A 44 11.54 -18.08 12.15
CA SER A 44 11.66 -19.52 11.98
C SER A 44 13.10 -19.88 11.62
N GLY A 45 13.87 -20.32 12.62
CA GLY A 45 15.30 -20.56 12.47
C GLY A 45 16.04 -19.27 12.12
N GLN A 46 16.65 -19.22 10.94
CA GLN A 46 17.35 -18.04 10.41
C GLN A 46 16.48 -17.20 9.47
N GLY A 47 15.23 -17.61 9.21
CA GLY A 47 14.31 -16.93 8.30
C GLY A 47 13.00 -16.54 8.97
N TYR A 48 11.97 -16.34 8.14
CA TYR A 48 10.66 -15.84 8.53
C TYR A 48 9.55 -16.68 7.91
N ILE A 49 8.45 -16.84 8.65
CA ILE A 49 7.17 -17.31 8.13
C ILE A 49 6.18 -16.15 8.22
N LEU A 50 5.65 -15.73 7.07
CA LEU A 50 4.61 -14.73 6.95
C LEU A 50 3.26 -15.43 6.94
N ILE A 51 2.34 -14.99 7.79
CA ILE A 51 0.94 -15.43 7.79
C ILE A 51 0.13 -14.37 7.06
N LEU A 52 -0.54 -14.76 5.98
CA LEU A 52 -1.36 -13.88 5.16
C LEU A 52 -2.79 -13.82 5.70
N ALA A 53 -3.47 -12.70 5.44
CA ALA A 53 -4.86 -12.48 5.87
C ALA A 53 -5.86 -13.51 5.30
N ASP A 54 -5.51 -14.18 4.21
CA ASP A 54 -6.29 -15.27 3.62
C ASP A 54 -5.91 -16.68 4.15
N GLY A 55 -5.10 -16.74 5.21
CA GLY A 55 -4.71 -17.98 5.89
C GLY A 55 -3.53 -18.72 5.25
N ARG A 56 -3.02 -18.27 4.09
CA ARG A 56 -1.82 -18.85 3.48
C ARG A 56 -0.56 -18.45 4.25
N THR A 57 0.49 -19.25 4.14
CA THR A 57 1.82 -18.94 4.68
C THR A 57 2.86 -18.77 3.56
N LEU A 58 3.86 -17.92 3.79
CA LEU A 58 5.01 -17.75 2.92
C LEU A 58 6.30 -17.78 3.74
N ALA A 59 7.27 -18.60 3.32
CA ALA A 59 8.62 -18.59 3.89
C ALA A 59 9.51 -17.58 3.16
N ALA A 60 10.39 -16.93 3.92
CA ALA A 60 11.40 -16.01 3.38
C ALA A 60 12.67 -16.02 4.22
N ASP A 61 13.84 -16.00 3.57
CA ASP A 61 15.13 -15.91 4.26
C ASP A 61 15.40 -14.48 4.79
N ALA A 62 14.79 -13.48 4.17
CA ALA A 62 14.89 -12.08 4.58
C ALA A 62 13.53 -11.37 4.46
N LEU A 63 13.31 -10.38 5.32
CA LEU A 63 12.10 -9.57 5.34
C LEU A 63 12.44 -8.08 5.27
N VAL A 64 11.80 -7.37 4.34
CA VAL A 64 11.84 -5.90 4.26
C VAL A 64 10.42 -5.37 4.46
N ILE A 65 10.24 -4.51 5.46
CA ILE A 65 8.95 -3.87 5.75
C ILE A 65 8.88 -2.54 5.00
N ALA A 66 8.04 -2.48 3.97
CA ALA A 66 7.77 -1.28 3.17
C ALA A 66 6.29 -0.86 3.25
N ALA A 67 5.66 -1.07 4.40
CA ALA A 67 4.21 -0.88 4.60
C ALA A 67 3.74 0.59 4.73
N THR A 68 4.63 1.57 4.51
CA THR A 68 4.40 3.01 4.73
C THR A 68 3.85 3.33 6.14
N HIS A 69 3.37 4.56 6.34
CA HIS A 69 2.72 4.99 7.57
C HIS A 69 1.27 4.47 7.63
N PRO A 70 0.71 4.26 8.83
CA PRO A 70 -0.72 3.98 8.98
C PRO A 70 -1.58 5.02 8.26
N PRO A 71 -2.79 4.64 7.81
CA PRO A 71 -3.73 5.61 7.26
C PRO A 71 -3.94 6.78 8.22
N PRO A 72 -4.14 8.01 7.70
CA PRO A 72 -4.44 9.15 8.54
C PRO A 72 -5.73 8.86 9.34
N ALA A 73 -5.68 9.17 10.63
CA ALA A 73 -6.80 9.03 11.54
C ALA A 73 -7.24 10.42 12.03
N LEU A 74 -8.53 10.56 12.32
CA LEU A 74 -9.08 11.80 12.85
C LEU A 74 -8.45 12.11 14.23
N PRO A 75 -7.79 13.27 14.41
CA PRO A 75 -7.25 13.67 15.70
C PRO A 75 -8.35 13.69 16.77
N SER A 76 -8.01 13.35 18.01
CA SER A 76 -8.96 13.24 19.12
C SER A 76 -9.78 14.51 19.36
N ALA A 77 -9.16 15.68 19.21
CA ALA A 77 -9.81 16.98 19.35
C ALA A 77 -10.92 17.24 18.32
N LEU A 78 -10.91 16.52 17.19
CA LEU A 78 -11.89 16.68 16.11
C LEU A 78 -12.99 15.59 16.13
N ARG A 79 -13.05 14.73 17.16
CA ARG A 79 -14.08 13.66 17.22
C ARG A 79 -15.51 14.19 17.19
N SER A 80 -15.77 15.39 17.69
CA SER A 80 -17.11 16.01 17.68
C SER A 80 -17.67 16.21 16.28
N VAL A 81 -16.81 16.30 15.25
CA VAL A 81 -17.22 16.47 13.85
C VAL A 81 -17.09 15.18 13.03
N ALA A 82 -16.88 14.02 13.66
CA ALA A 82 -16.65 12.75 12.96
C ALA A 82 -17.79 12.34 12.01
N ALA A 83 -19.03 12.73 12.31
CA ALA A 83 -20.21 12.44 11.50
C ALA A 83 -20.56 13.55 10.49
N ALA A 84 -19.77 14.62 10.40
CA ALA A 84 -20.05 15.71 9.49
C ALA A 84 -19.93 15.24 8.04
N ALA A 85 -20.97 15.46 7.23
CA ALA A 85 -21.02 15.02 5.83
C ALA A 85 -19.88 15.55 4.94
N ARG A 86 -19.21 16.64 5.37
CA ARG A 86 -18.07 17.24 4.65
C ARG A 86 -16.70 16.83 5.20
N LEU A 87 -16.65 15.96 6.21
CA LEU A 87 -15.39 15.49 6.77
C LEU A 87 -14.82 14.36 5.89
N VAL A 88 -13.60 14.56 5.39
CA VAL A 88 -12.79 13.51 4.79
C VAL A 88 -11.72 13.10 5.79
N ALA A 89 -11.98 12.07 6.58
CA ALA A 89 -11.05 11.60 7.61
C ALA A 89 -9.81 10.90 7.03
N ASN A 90 -9.99 10.21 5.89
CA ASN A 90 -8.91 9.57 5.16
C ASN A 90 -9.01 9.91 3.66
N PRO A 91 -8.14 10.78 3.10
CA PRO A 91 -8.17 11.16 1.68
C PRO A 91 -7.74 10.02 0.74
N TYR A 92 -7.29 8.89 1.28
CA TYR A 92 -6.93 7.70 0.50
C TYR A 92 -8.03 6.64 0.47
N ASP A 93 -9.13 6.84 1.18
CA ASP A 93 -10.27 5.93 1.12
C ASP A 93 -11.04 6.13 -0.20
N LEU A 94 -11.05 5.09 -1.02
CA LEU A 94 -11.66 5.10 -2.35
C LEU A 94 -13.17 4.77 -2.30
N GLY A 95 -13.71 4.41 -1.13
CA GLY A 95 -15.12 4.04 -0.95
C GLY A 95 -16.05 5.19 -0.56
N GLY A 96 -15.53 6.41 -0.39
CA GLY A 96 -16.27 7.57 0.13
C GLY A 96 -16.72 8.63 -0.89
N LEU A 97 -16.61 8.35 -2.19
CA LEU A 97 -17.09 9.21 -3.28
C LEU A 97 -18.19 8.52 -4.10
#